data_AF-A0A6D2XH89-F1
#
_entry.id   AF-A0A6D2XH89-F1
#
_cell.length_a   1.000
_cell.length_b   1.000
_cell.length_c   1.000
_cell.angle_alpha   90.00
_cell.angle_beta   90.00
_cell.angle_gamma   90.00
#
_symmetry.space_group_name_H-M   'P 1'
#
loop_
_entity.id
_entity.type
_entity.pdbx_description
1 polymer ?
#
loop_
_entity_poly.entity_id
_entity_poly.type
_entity_poly.pdbx_seq_one_letter_code
_entity_poly.pdbx_strand_id
1 'polypeptide(L)'
;MQFFGRLVNTFSGVTNLFSNPFRVKEVAVAHYTSSDRVREEGQLILFQNTPNRTWDCVLVNPRNSQSGFRLFQLELEADALVNFHQYSSQLLPFYESSPQVLHTEVLQHLTDLIRNHPSWSVAHLAVELGIRECFHHSRIISSLEGTQWLA
;
A
#
# COMPACT_ATOMS: atom_id res chain seq x y z
N MET A 1 -39.31 29.71 -11.06
CA MET A 1 -38.14 29.68 -10.16
C MET A 1 -37.57 28.27 -10.17
N GLN A 2 -36.43 28.04 -10.83
CA GLN A 2 -35.67 26.78 -10.73
C GLN A 2 -34.24 27.14 -10.35
N PHE A 3 -33.91 27.00 -9.07
CA PHE A 3 -32.61 27.34 -8.47
C PHE A 3 -31.98 26.09 -7.81
N PHE A 4 -31.88 24.98 -8.53
CA PHE A 4 -31.19 23.77 -8.06
C PHE A 4 -30.36 23.16 -9.18
N GLY A 5 -29.26 23.82 -9.56
CA GLY A 5 -28.46 23.37 -10.70
C GLY A 5 -26.95 23.58 -10.62
N ARG A 6 -26.36 23.96 -9.48
CA ARG A 6 -24.93 24.36 -9.50
C ARG A 6 -24.08 24.09 -8.26
N LEU A 7 -24.40 23.07 -7.46
CA LEU A 7 -23.59 22.74 -6.27
C LEU A 7 -22.93 21.35 -6.26
N VAL A 8 -22.98 20.58 -7.35
CA VAL A 8 -22.44 19.20 -7.36
C VAL A 8 -21.01 19.02 -7.88
N ASN A 9 -20.34 20.07 -8.41
CA ASN A 9 -19.01 19.91 -9.01
C ASN A 9 -17.83 20.50 -8.21
N THR A 10 -18.03 20.93 -6.97
CA THR A 10 -16.95 21.53 -6.15
C THR A 10 -16.71 20.82 -4.80
N PHE A 11 -17.42 19.71 -4.51
CA PHE A 11 -17.26 19.01 -3.23
C PHE A 11 -16.23 17.88 -3.25
N SER A 12 -15.77 17.43 -4.41
CA SER A 12 -14.73 16.40 -4.52
C SER A 12 -13.32 16.90 -4.13
N GLY A 13 -13.12 18.22 -4.10
CA GLY A 13 -11.81 18.83 -3.80
C GLY A 13 -11.53 19.04 -2.30
N VAL A 14 -12.54 19.10 -1.43
CA VAL A 14 -12.37 19.50 -0.02
C VAL A 14 -12.38 18.30 0.95
N THR A 15 -12.83 17.13 0.51
CA THR A 15 -12.86 15.92 1.34
C THR A 15 -11.51 15.20 1.44
N ASN A 16 -10.57 15.44 0.51
CA ASN A 16 -9.22 14.86 0.55
C ASN A 16 -8.25 15.61 1.48
N LEU A 17 -8.52 16.88 1.82
CA LEU A 17 -7.62 17.70 2.66
C LEU A 17 -7.52 17.24 4.13
N PHE A 18 -8.43 16.38 4.58
CA PHE A 18 -8.47 15.86 5.97
C PHE A 18 -8.34 14.34 6.05
N SER A 19 -8.14 13.64 4.94
CA SER A 19 -7.94 12.19 4.96
C SER A 19 -6.46 11.86 5.06
N ASN A 20 -6.07 11.05 6.05
CA ASN A 20 -4.71 10.51 6.17
C ASN A 20 -4.26 9.93 4.81
N PRO A 21 -3.18 10.45 4.18
CA PRO A 21 -2.74 10.01 2.85
C PRO A 21 -2.27 8.55 2.83
N PHE A 22 -1.99 7.98 4.00
CA PHE A 22 -1.59 6.57 4.17
C PHE A 22 -2.72 5.68 4.69
N ARG A 23 -3.97 6.15 4.61
CA ARG A 23 -5.11 5.32 4.94
C ARG A 23 -5.31 4.27 3.86
N VAL A 24 -5.19 3.00 4.25
CA VAL A 24 -5.47 1.85 3.40
C VAL A 24 -6.96 1.81 3.07
N LYS A 25 -7.28 1.64 1.78
CA LYS A 25 -8.66 1.49 1.30
C LYS A 25 -8.72 0.37 0.27
N GLU A 26 -9.74 -0.46 0.36
CA GLU A 26 -10.08 -1.35 -0.74
C GLU A 26 -10.60 -0.53 -1.92
N VAL A 27 -10.11 -0.86 -3.13
CA VAL A 27 -10.41 -0.15 -4.37
C VAL A 27 -10.61 -1.13 -5.50
N ALA A 28 -11.48 -0.77 -6.46
CA ALA A 28 -11.56 -1.49 -7.73
C ALA A 28 -10.38 -1.09 -8.61
N VAL A 29 -9.64 -2.07 -9.14
CA VAL A 29 -8.49 -1.83 -10.04
C VAL A 29 -8.94 -1.11 -11.32
N ALA A 30 -10.21 -1.32 -11.72
CA ALA A 30 -10.83 -0.65 -12.86
C ALA A 30 -10.83 0.90 -12.75
N HIS A 31 -10.81 1.46 -11.54
CA HIS A 31 -10.73 2.92 -11.34
C HIS A 31 -9.40 3.53 -11.82
N TYR A 32 -8.37 2.72 -12.04
CA TYR A 32 -7.05 3.14 -12.48
C TYR A 32 -6.80 2.91 -13.98
N THR A 33 -7.81 2.48 -14.74
CA THR A 33 -7.68 2.20 -16.19
C THR A 33 -7.24 3.41 -17.02
N SER A 34 -7.56 4.62 -16.57
CA SER A 34 -7.14 5.88 -17.19
C SER A 34 -5.91 6.53 -16.53
N SER A 35 -5.32 5.88 -15.52
CA SER A 35 -4.14 6.37 -14.81
C SER A 35 -2.86 5.77 -15.40
N ASP A 36 -1.79 6.56 -15.43
CA ASP A 36 -0.50 6.08 -15.92
C ASP A 36 0.17 5.17 -14.88
N ARG A 37 0.73 4.04 -15.33
CA ARG A 37 1.48 3.12 -14.47
C ARG A 37 2.94 3.56 -14.43
N VAL A 38 3.34 4.22 -13.36
CA VAL A 38 4.69 4.79 -13.20
C VAL A 38 5.70 3.71 -12.82
N ARG A 39 5.31 2.80 -11.91
CA ARG A 39 6.14 1.67 -11.47
C ARG A 39 5.30 0.45 -11.12
N GLU A 40 5.89 -0.72 -11.24
CA GLU A 40 5.27 -2.00 -10.94
C GLU A 40 6.33 -2.98 -10.41
N GLU A 41 6.07 -3.57 -9.25
CA GLU A 41 6.94 -4.56 -8.60
C GLU A 41 6.07 -5.68 -8.02
N GLY A 42 6.00 -6.80 -8.73
CA GLY A 42 5.08 -7.89 -8.39
C GLY A 42 3.63 -7.43 -8.44
N GLN A 43 2.95 -7.45 -7.29
CA GLN A 43 1.55 -7.03 -7.18
C GLN A 43 1.36 -5.57 -6.79
N LEU A 44 2.45 -4.86 -6.53
CA LEU A 44 2.42 -3.46 -6.12
C LEU A 44 2.58 -2.57 -7.35
N ILE A 45 1.63 -1.68 -7.58
CA ILE A 45 1.64 -0.75 -8.72
C ILE A 45 1.54 0.68 -8.20
N LEU A 46 2.41 1.55 -8.71
CA LEU A 46 2.32 3.00 -8.51
C LEU A 46 1.63 3.62 -9.72
N PHE A 47 0.44 4.16 -9.49
CA PHE A 47 -0.31 4.89 -10.51
C PHE A 47 -0.15 6.40 -10.34
N GLN A 48 -0.03 7.12 -11.44
CA GLN A 48 -0.21 8.56 -11.50
C GLN A 48 -1.67 8.87 -11.85
N ASN A 49 -2.41 9.38 -10.87
CA ASN A 49 -3.78 9.81 -11.01
C ASN A 49 -3.81 11.28 -11.43
N THR A 50 -3.68 11.53 -12.74
CA THR A 50 -3.60 12.87 -13.34
C THR A 50 -4.77 13.80 -12.96
N PRO A 51 -6.04 13.35 -12.96
CA PRO A 51 -7.17 14.19 -12.53
C PRO A 51 -7.01 14.75 -11.11
N ASN A 52 -6.49 13.94 -10.20
CA ASN A 52 -6.35 14.29 -8.79
C ASN A 52 -4.94 14.80 -8.44
N ARG A 53 -4.00 14.81 -9.40
CA ARG A 53 -2.57 15.14 -9.22
C ARG A 53 -1.93 14.38 -8.05
N THR A 54 -2.24 13.09 -7.96
CA THR A 54 -1.76 12.21 -6.90
C THR A 54 -1.08 10.98 -7.46
N TRP A 55 -0.23 10.38 -6.64
CA TRP A 55 0.40 9.09 -6.87
C TRP A 55 -0.21 8.09 -5.88
N ASP A 56 -0.92 7.13 -6.44
CA ASP A 56 -1.64 6.10 -5.69
C ASP A 56 -0.85 4.79 -5.77
N CYS A 57 -0.45 4.26 -4.62
CA CYS A 57 0.18 2.94 -4.55
C CYS A 57 -0.88 1.89 -4.23
N VAL A 58 -1.06 0.94 -5.15
CA VAL A 58 -2.11 -0.08 -5.08
C VAL A 58 -1.47 -1.46 -5.05
N LEU A 59 -1.81 -2.25 -4.03
CA LEU A 59 -1.53 -3.68 -3.97
C LEU A 59 -2.70 -4.42 -4.61
N VAL A 60 -2.50 -5.00 -5.80
CA VAL A 60 -3.52 -5.80 -6.49
C VAL A 60 -3.68 -7.14 -5.79
N ASN A 61 -4.92 -7.55 -5.53
CA ASN A 61 -5.17 -8.81 -4.84
C ASN A 61 -4.79 -10.01 -5.75
N PRO A 62 -3.91 -10.93 -5.31
CA PRO A 62 -3.49 -12.10 -6.09
C PRO A 62 -4.62 -13.08 -6.39
N ARG A 63 -5.65 -13.09 -5.53
CA ARG A 63 -6.81 -13.98 -5.66
C ARG A 63 -7.92 -13.35 -6.49
N ASN A 64 -7.91 -12.03 -6.66
CA ASN A 64 -8.91 -11.30 -7.41
C ASN A 64 -8.30 -10.04 -8.05
N SER A 65 -7.87 -10.15 -9.32
CA SER A 65 -7.25 -9.03 -10.03
C SER A 65 -8.18 -7.82 -10.26
N GLN A 66 -9.48 -7.93 -9.95
CA GLN A 66 -10.43 -6.81 -10.05
C GLN A 66 -10.42 -5.92 -8.79
N SER A 67 -9.95 -6.43 -7.65
CA SER A 67 -9.81 -5.67 -6.41
C SER A 67 -8.36 -5.47 -6.01
N GLY A 68 -8.12 -4.39 -5.28
CA GLY A 68 -6.81 -4.08 -4.71
C GLY A 68 -6.96 -3.21 -3.48
N PHE A 69 -5.84 -2.95 -2.85
CA PHE A 69 -5.74 -2.11 -1.66
C PHE A 69 -4.85 -0.92 -1.98
N ARG A 70 -5.43 0.29 -1.97
CA ARG A 70 -4.66 1.52 -2.06
C ARG A 70 -3.99 1.75 -0.72
N LEU A 71 -2.67 1.64 -0.68
CA LEU A 71 -1.85 1.75 0.53
C LEU A 71 -1.53 3.20 0.88
N PHE A 72 -1.33 4.03 -0.13
CA PHE A 72 -1.20 5.47 0.04
C PHE A 72 -1.72 6.23 -1.18
N GLN A 73 -1.95 7.51 -0.98
CA GLN A 73 -2.23 8.53 -1.98
C GLN A 73 -1.43 9.78 -1.61
N LEU A 74 -0.39 10.08 -2.38
CA LEU A 74 0.54 11.19 -2.10
C LEU A 74 0.53 12.22 -3.22
N GLU A 75 0.81 13.49 -2.90
CA GLU A 75 0.85 14.60 -3.86
C GLU A 75 2.25 14.87 -4.41
N LEU A 76 3.29 14.32 -3.78
CA LEU A 76 4.68 14.49 -4.19
C LEU A 76 5.22 13.18 -4.77
N GLU A 77 5.66 13.24 -6.03
CA GLU A 77 6.24 12.09 -6.73
C GLU A 77 7.44 11.50 -6.01
N ALA A 78 8.34 12.36 -5.51
CA ALA A 78 9.55 11.93 -4.80
C ALA A 78 9.19 11.09 -3.57
N ASP A 79 8.23 11.56 -2.76
CA ASP A 79 7.77 10.83 -1.57
C ASP A 79 7.08 9.52 -1.96
N ALA A 80 6.28 9.54 -3.02
CA ALA A 80 5.61 8.34 -3.53
C ALA A 80 6.61 7.27 -3.99
N LEU A 81 7.67 7.66 -4.70
CA LEU A 81 8.70 6.74 -5.16
C LEU A 81 9.52 6.14 -4.00
N VAL A 82 9.82 6.92 -2.95
CA VAL A 82 10.50 6.44 -1.75
C VAL A 82 9.64 5.43 -1.00
N ASN A 83 8.37 5.78 -0.72
CA ASN A 83 7.44 4.89 -0.02
C ASN A 83 7.16 3.62 -0.84
N PHE A 84 7.01 3.74 -2.17
CA PHE A 84 6.83 2.59 -3.05
C PHE A 84 8.00 1.61 -2.98
N HIS A 85 9.24 2.11 -3.01
CA HIS A 85 10.43 1.27 -2.92
C HIS A 85 10.51 0.55 -1.56
N GLN A 86 10.21 1.27 -0.48
CA GLN A 86 10.19 0.68 0.85
C GLN A 86 9.14 -0.45 0.93
N TYR A 87 7.93 -0.19 0.44
CA TYR A 87 6.83 -1.15 0.46
C TYR A 87 7.10 -2.37 -0.43
N SER A 88 7.65 -2.18 -1.63
CA SER A 88 7.95 -3.30 -2.54
C SER A 88 9.00 -4.26 -1.96
N SER A 89 9.96 -3.73 -1.20
CA SER A 89 11.00 -4.55 -0.55
C SER A 89 10.50 -5.37 0.65
N GLN A 90 9.43 -4.94 1.32
CA GLN A 90 8.99 -5.52 2.59
C GLN A 90 7.66 -6.26 2.54
N LEU A 91 6.72 -5.88 1.67
CA LEU A 91 5.35 -6.44 1.67
C LEU A 91 5.26 -7.85 1.08
N LEU A 92 6.12 -8.16 0.11
CA LEU A 92 6.02 -9.38 -0.70
C LEU A 92 5.95 -10.68 0.11
N PRO A 93 6.81 -10.90 1.14
CA PRO A 93 6.70 -12.09 1.98
C PRO A 93 5.39 -12.23 2.75
N PHE A 94 4.68 -11.13 3.03
CA PHE A 94 3.45 -11.17 3.80
C PHE A 94 2.26 -11.63 2.97
N TYR A 95 2.02 -10.97 1.83
CA TYR A 95 0.86 -11.29 1.00
C TYR A 95 1.01 -12.60 0.20
N GLU A 96 2.24 -13.09 0.00
CA GLU A 96 2.48 -14.44 -0.55
C GLU A 96 2.23 -15.54 0.49
N SER A 97 2.53 -15.29 1.77
CA SER A 97 2.49 -16.33 2.81
C SER A 97 1.12 -16.53 3.43
N SER A 98 0.35 -15.45 3.62
CA SER A 98 -0.93 -15.53 4.32
C SER A 98 -2.00 -14.65 3.69
N PRO A 99 -3.18 -15.20 3.36
CA PRO A 99 -4.29 -14.39 2.91
C PRO A 99 -4.86 -13.46 3.97
N GLN A 100 -4.58 -13.72 5.25
CA GLN A 100 -5.02 -12.83 6.34
C GLN A 100 -4.39 -11.44 6.22
N VAL A 101 -3.23 -11.34 5.55
CA VAL A 101 -2.59 -10.06 5.25
C VAL A 101 -3.44 -9.23 4.30
N LEU A 102 -4.26 -9.84 3.44
CA LEU A 102 -5.08 -9.15 2.44
C LEU A 102 -6.41 -8.63 3.02
N HIS A 103 -6.33 -8.01 4.18
CA HIS A 103 -7.43 -7.29 4.84
C HIS A 103 -6.99 -5.84 5.13
N THR A 104 -7.93 -4.90 5.03
CA THR A 104 -7.65 -3.46 5.16
C THR A 104 -6.99 -3.10 6.48
N GLU A 105 -7.44 -3.69 7.58
CA GLU A 105 -6.94 -3.41 8.93
C GLU A 105 -5.52 -3.95 9.13
N VAL A 106 -5.26 -5.15 8.60
CA VAL A 106 -3.93 -5.81 8.69
C VAL A 106 -2.93 -5.08 7.81
N LEU A 107 -3.31 -4.71 6.58
CA LEU A 107 -2.47 -3.89 5.71
C LEU A 107 -2.22 -2.50 6.29
N GLN A 108 -3.23 -1.88 6.92
CA GLN A 108 -3.03 -0.60 7.60
C GLN A 108 -1.98 -0.75 8.69
N HIS A 109 -2.11 -1.76 9.56
CA HIS A 109 -1.17 -1.99 10.64
C HIS A 109 0.25 -2.30 10.12
N LEU A 110 0.38 -3.17 9.11
CA LEU A 110 1.67 -3.49 8.48
C LEU A 110 2.31 -2.26 7.84
N THR A 111 1.58 -1.48 7.05
CA THR A 111 2.12 -0.26 6.42
C THR A 111 2.45 0.83 7.44
N ASP A 112 1.73 0.92 8.55
CA ASP A 112 2.07 1.80 9.68
C ASP A 112 3.38 1.36 10.36
N LEU A 113 3.57 0.07 10.60
CA LEU A 113 4.82 -0.47 11.17
C LEU A 113 6.02 -0.20 10.27
N ILE A 114 5.89 -0.42 8.95
CA ILE A 114 6.94 -0.15 7.97
C ILE A 114 7.36 1.33 8.03
N ARG A 115 6.39 2.25 8.09
CA ARG A 115 6.67 3.70 8.13
C ARG A 115 7.25 4.15 9.46
N ASN A 116 6.76 3.63 10.57
CA ASN A 116 7.23 4.00 11.91
C ASN A 116 8.60 3.39 12.24
N HIS A 117 8.95 2.26 11.61
CA HIS A 117 10.19 1.53 11.83
C HIS A 117 10.90 1.14 10.52
N PRO A 118 11.41 2.11 9.74
CA PRO A 118 11.93 1.87 8.40
C PRO A 118 13.16 0.94 8.35
N SER A 119 13.89 0.79 9.46
CA SER A 119 15.04 -0.10 9.58
C SER A 119 14.70 -1.52 10.02
N TRP A 120 13.43 -1.82 10.30
CA TRP A 120 13.02 -3.16 10.71
C TRP A 120 13.08 -4.13 9.54
N SER A 121 13.57 -5.34 9.83
CA SER A 121 13.54 -6.42 8.86
C SER A 121 12.13 -7.02 8.76
N VAL A 122 11.89 -7.77 7.68
CA VAL A 122 10.63 -8.50 7.47
C VAL A 122 10.33 -9.46 8.64
N ALA A 123 11.36 -10.04 9.28
CA ALA A 123 11.17 -10.85 10.48
C ALA A 123 10.63 -10.05 11.68
N HIS A 124 11.16 -8.86 11.96
CA HIS A 124 10.66 -8.01 13.05
C HIS A 124 9.19 -7.64 12.81
N LEU A 125 8.84 -7.29 11.58
CA LEU A 125 7.46 -7.01 11.18
C LEU A 125 6.55 -8.22 11.34
N ALA A 126 6.99 -9.43 10.97
CA ALA A 126 6.20 -10.65 11.14
C ALA A 126 5.96 -11.02 12.60
N VAL A 127 6.96 -10.80 13.47
CA VAL A 127 6.82 -10.98 14.92
C VAL A 127 5.79 -10.00 15.48
N GLU A 128 5.91 -8.71 15.15
CA GLU A 128 5.00 -7.67 15.65
C GLU A 128 3.56 -7.87 15.17
N LEU A 129 3.39 -8.28 13.90
CA LEU A 129 2.07 -8.60 13.34
C LEU A 129 1.46 -9.89 13.91
N GLY A 130 2.26 -10.76 14.52
CA GLY A 130 1.80 -12.04 15.06
C GLY A 130 1.40 -13.07 14.00
N ILE A 131 1.74 -12.87 12.72
CA ILE A 131 1.36 -13.76 11.60
C ILE A 131 2.40 -14.86 11.46
N ARG A 132 2.16 -15.98 12.15
CA ARG A 132 3.11 -17.08 12.27
C ARG A 132 3.37 -17.80 10.94
N GLU A 133 2.40 -17.77 10.04
CA GLU A 133 2.46 -18.38 8.71
C GLU A 133 3.57 -17.76 7.84
N CYS A 134 3.92 -16.50 8.10
CA CYS A 134 4.98 -15.80 7.38
C CYS A 134 6.38 -16.36 7.69
N PHE A 135 6.61 -17.03 8.82
CA PHE A 135 7.93 -17.60 9.16
C PHE A 135 8.36 -18.76 8.26
N HIS A 136 7.49 -19.29 7.40
CA HIS A 136 7.85 -20.28 6.40
C HIS A 136 8.42 -19.66 5.11
N HIS A 137 8.32 -18.33 4.95
CA HIS A 137 8.80 -17.65 3.75
C HIS A 137 10.33 -17.52 3.77
N SER A 138 10.98 -17.95 2.69
CA SER A 138 12.45 -17.92 2.55
C SER A 138 13.08 -16.56 2.88
N ARG A 139 12.52 -15.46 2.38
CA ARG A 139 12.93 -14.08 2.73
C ARG A 139 12.89 -13.74 4.23
N ILE A 140 11.92 -14.27 4.99
CA ILE A 140 11.85 -14.04 6.46
C ILE A 140 12.94 -14.85 7.16
N ILE A 141 13.13 -16.10 6.75
CA ILE A 141 14.20 -16.98 7.26
C ILE A 141 15.57 -16.36 6.98
N SER A 142 15.86 -15.95 5.75
CA SER A 142 17.13 -15.31 5.40
C SER A 142 17.37 -14.01 6.17
N SER A 143 16.30 -13.26 6.52
CA SER A 143 16.44 -12.06 7.35
C SER A 143 16.84 -12.35 8.79
N LEU A 144 16.48 -13.51 9.34
CA LEU A 144 16.91 -13.99 10.66
C LEU A 144 18.36 -14.49 10.64
N GLU A 145 18.74 -15.20 9.58
CA GLU A 145 20.10 -15.73 9.42
C GLU A 145 21.13 -14.61 9.20
N GLY A 146 20.76 -13.52 8.53
CA GLY A 146 21.62 -12.34 8.38
C GLY A 146 21.99 -11.66 9.72
N THR A 147 21.15 -11.76 10.74
CA THR A 147 21.43 -11.26 12.10
C THR A 147 22.33 -12.17 12.93
N GLN A 148 22.52 -13.43 12.54
CA GLN A 148 23.26 -14.41 13.34
C GLN A 148 24.79 -14.32 13.17
N TRP A 149 25.29 -13.52 12.22
CA TRP A 149 26.73 -13.30 11.99
C TRP A 149 27.28 -11.99 12.59
N LEU A 150 26.45 -11.23 13.31
CA LEU A 150 26.83 -9.95 13.93
C LEU A 150 26.70 -9.94 15.46
N ALA A 151 26.61 -11.11 16.09
CA ALA A 151 26.62 -11.27 17.55
C ALA A 151 27.91 -11.93 18.04
#